data_AF-A0A8H1L3G6-F1
#
_entry.id   AF-A0A8H1L3G6-F1
#
_cell.length_a   1.000
_cell.length_b   1.000
_cell.length_c   1.000
_cell.angle_alpha   90.00
_cell.angle_beta   90.00
_cell.angle_gamma   90.00
#
_symmetry.space_group_name_H-M   'P 1'
#
loop_
_entity.id
_entity.type
_entity.pdbx_description
1 polymer ?
#
loop_
_entity_poly.entity_id
_entity_poly.type
_entity_poly.pdbx_seq_one_letter_code
_entity_poly.pdbx_strand_id
1 'polypeptide(L)'
;DLSAARLPLQGFQGIRHPLVRLNQQGLWNSGVLLAPLDFPPATARVDYRSGTTPHAVTVEPEGRNPGRLQLRWEPVGVTAVIRPVLHKVARPRVRKAAKLVASFLK
;
A
#
# COMPACT_ATOMS: atom_id res chain seq x y z
N ASP A 1 8.24 -3.69 12.56
CA ASP A 1 8.98 -3.00 11.49
C ASP A 1 8.07 -2.84 10.27
N LEU A 2 7.76 -1.60 9.88
CA LEU A 2 6.92 -1.32 8.72
C LEU A 2 7.63 -1.64 7.39
N SER A 3 8.97 -1.61 7.37
CA SER A 3 9.76 -1.94 6.18
C SER A 3 9.69 -3.42 5.82
N ALA A 4 9.34 -4.28 6.80
CA ALA A 4 9.15 -5.72 6.63
C ALA A 4 7.71 -6.11 6.26
N ALA A 5 6.79 -5.15 6.13
CA ALA A 5 5.40 -5.45 5.76
C ALA A 5 5.35 -6.06 4.35
N ARG A 6 4.79 -7.28 4.23
CA ARG A 6 4.59 -7.91 2.92
C ARG A 6 3.50 -7.17 2.16
N LEU A 7 3.84 -6.70 0.97
CA LEU A 7 2.90 -5.99 0.10
C LEU A 7 2.55 -6.85 -1.10
N PRO A 8 1.30 -6.76 -1.59
CA PRO A 8 0.94 -7.35 -2.87
C PRO A 8 1.82 -6.77 -3.98
N LEU A 9 2.17 -7.57 -4.99
CA LEU A 9 2.96 -7.12 -6.15
C LEU A 9 2.28 -5.94 -6.89
N GLN A 10 0.96 -5.95 -6.99
CA GLN A 10 0.18 -4.83 -7.53
C GLN A 10 0.18 -3.57 -6.65
N GLY A 11 0.89 -3.59 -5.53
CA GLY A 11 0.88 -2.56 -4.51
C GLY A 11 -0.42 -2.52 -3.68
N PHE A 12 -0.40 -1.70 -2.64
CA PHE A 12 -1.54 -1.41 -1.78
C PHE A 12 -2.04 0.03 -2.01
N GLN A 13 -3.34 0.27 -1.90
CA GLN A 13 -3.90 1.62 -1.83
C GLN A 13 -4.90 1.64 -0.68
N GLY A 14 -4.74 2.59 0.23
CA GLY A 14 -5.63 2.76 1.38
C GLY A 14 -4.91 3.25 2.62
N ILE A 15 -5.62 3.16 3.75
CA ILE A 15 -5.16 3.67 5.04
C ILE A 15 -4.80 2.51 5.97
N ARG A 16 -3.75 2.69 6.78
CA ARG A 16 -3.33 1.80 7.87
C ARG A 16 -3.09 2.59 9.14
N HIS A 17 -3.48 2.01 10.27
CA HIS A 17 -3.21 2.57 11.60
C HIS A 17 -2.05 1.78 12.22
N PRO A 18 -0.87 2.41 12.41
CA PRO A 18 0.25 1.74 13.03
C PRO A 18 -0.04 1.48 14.52
N LEU A 19 0.46 0.34 15.01
CA LEU A 19 0.35 -0.08 16.39
C LEU A 19 1.73 -0.09 17.04
N VAL A 20 1.81 0.31 18.31
CA VAL A 20 2.96 0.01 19.18
C VAL A 20 2.67 -1.30 19.90
N ARG A 21 3.67 -2.17 19.94
CA ARG A 21 3.64 -3.40 20.74
C ARG A 21 4.73 -3.30 21.81
N LEU A 22 4.35 -3.49 23.06
CA LEU A 22 5.25 -3.65 24.20
C LEU A 22 5.32 -5.13 24.55
N ASN A 23 6.52 -5.63 24.80
CA ASN A 23 6.74 -6.99 25.30
C ASN A 23 7.68 -6.92 26.50
N GLN A 24 7.25 -7.45 27.64
CA GLN A 24 8.03 -7.48 28.87
C GLN A 24 7.73 -8.78 29.62
N GLN A 25 8.78 -9.57 29.89
CA GLN A 25 8.70 -10.81 30.69
C GLN A 25 7.63 -11.80 30.18
N GLY A 26 7.49 -11.93 28.84
CA GLY A 26 6.50 -12.84 28.23
C GLY A 26 5.07 -12.28 28.16
N LEU A 27 4.83 -11.10 28.74
CA LEU A 27 3.58 -10.36 28.57
C LEU A 27 3.68 -9.45 27.35
N TRP A 28 2.58 -9.31 26.61
CA TRP A 28 2.50 -8.41 25.48
C TRP A 28 1.28 -7.50 25.60
N ASN A 29 1.46 -6.25 25.18
CA ASN A 29 0.39 -5.27 25.02
C ASN A 29 0.54 -4.59 23.65
N SER A 30 -0.57 -4.24 23.02
CA SER A 30 -0.56 -3.46 21.79
C SER A 30 -1.61 -2.37 21.79
N GLY A 31 -1.23 -1.17 21.33
CA GLY A 31 -2.11 -0.01 21.23
C GLY A 31 -1.90 0.75 19.93
N VAL A 32 -2.92 1.52 19.54
CA VAL A 32 -2.83 2.42 18.39
C VAL A 32 -1.90 3.58 18.72
N LEU A 33 -1.06 3.97 17.76
CA LEU A 33 -0.28 5.20 17.88
C LEU A 33 -1.18 6.42 17.76
N LEU A 34 -1.08 7.32 18.72
CA LEU A 34 -1.73 8.62 18.69
C LEU A 34 -0.74 9.69 18.21
N ALA A 35 -1.26 10.74 17.63
CA ALA A 35 -0.53 11.91 17.16
C ALA A 35 -1.34 13.18 17.49
N PRO A 36 -0.66 14.27 17.89
CA PRO A 36 -1.30 15.58 17.97
C PRO A 36 -1.97 15.96 16.65
N LEU A 37 -3.08 16.70 16.70
CA LEU A 37 -3.81 17.10 15.47
C LEU A 37 -3.01 18.10 14.61
N ASP A 38 -2.03 18.79 15.20
CA ASP A 38 -1.07 19.67 14.55
C ASP A 38 0.20 18.95 14.09
N PHE A 39 0.26 17.61 14.21
CA PHE A 39 1.37 16.83 13.69
C PHE A 39 1.49 17.05 12.17
N PRO A 40 2.63 17.57 11.67
CA PRO A 40 2.77 17.91 10.27
C PRO A 40 2.80 16.62 9.43
N PRO A 41 1.98 16.52 8.36
CA PRO A 41 2.06 15.39 7.46
C PRO A 41 3.45 15.23 6.85
N ALA A 42 3.97 14.00 6.85
CA ALA A 42 5.24 13.66 6.24
C ALA A 42 5.03 12.62 5.14
N THR A 43 5.49 12.90 3.93
CA THR A 43 5.37 11.99 2.79
C THR A 43 6.75 11.46 2.37
N ALA A 44 6.83 10.15 2.18
CA ALA A 44 8.00 9.49 1.64
C ALA A 44 7.62 8.62 0.44
N ARG A 45 8.52 8.56 -0.55
CA ARG A 45 8.42 7.57 -1.63
C ARG A 45 9.12 6.29 -1.18
N VAL A 46 8.43 5.17 -1.32
CA VAL A 46 8.96 3.84 -1.02
C VAL A 46 9.11 3.07 -2.32
N ASP A 47 10.35 2.83 -2.72
CA ASP A 47 10.70 1.97 -3.84
C ASP A 47 10.94 0.54 -3.36
N TYR A 48 10.51 -0.46 -4.15
CA TYR A 48 10.64 -1.87 -3.83
C TYR A 48 11.60 -2.56 -4.80
N ARG A 49 12.37 -3.52 -4.28
CA ARG A 49 13.37 -4.27 -5.07
C ARG A 49 12.78 -5.38 -5.95
N SER A 50 11.52 -5.78 -5.73
CA SER A 50 10.92 -7.02 -6.27
C SER A 50 9.82 -6.80 -7.33
N GLY A 51 9.82 -5.66 -8.01
CA GLY A 51 8.80 -5.35 -9.03
C GLY A 51 7.44 -4.93 -8.48
N THR A 52 7.32 -4.76 -7.15
CA THR A 52 6.15 -4.11 -6.54
C THR A 52 6.07 -2.66 -7.01
N THR A 53 4.87 -2.20 -7.37
CA THR A 53 4.64 -0.79 -7.73
C THR A 53 5.08 0.11 -6.57
N PRO A 54 5.88 1.16 -6.82
CA PRO A 54 6.33 2.07 -5.77
C PRO A 54 5.16 2.84 -5.16
N HIS A 55 5.30 3.26 -3.90
CA HIS A 55 4.25 3.97 -3.16
C HIS A 55 4.69 5.35 -2.71
N ALA A 56 3.78 6.30 -2.74
CA ALA A 56 3.82 7.45 -1.83
C ALA A 56 3.14 7.04 -0.53
N VAL A 57 3.87 7.16 0.57
CA VAL A 57 3.38 6.88 1.92
C VAL A 57 3.36 8.20 2.69
N THR A 58 2.17 8.62 3.12
CA THR A 58 1.99 9.81 3.95
C THR A 58 1.65 9.39 5.38
N VAL A 59 2.36 9.97 6.33
CA VAL A 59 2.15 9.83 7.76
C VAL A 59 1.47 11.11 8.24
N GLU A 60 0.28 11.01 8.83
CA GLU A 60 -0.50 12.17 9.26
C GLU A 60 -1.42 11.79 10.43
N PRO A 61 -1.92 12.75 11.23
CA PRO A 61 -2.98 12.46 12.19
C PRO A 61 -4.31 12.26 11.45
N GLU A 62 -5.12 11.31 11.93
CA GLU A 62 -6.51 11.21 11.54
C GLU A 62 -7.22 12.50 11.95
N GLY A 63 -7.99 13.12 11.04
CA GLY A 63 -8.67 14.41 11.25
C GLY A 63 -9.83 14.38 12.26
N ARG A 64 -9.83 13.43 13.20
CA ARG A 64 -10.84 13.24 14.24
C ARG A 64 -10.14 12.85 15.55
N ASN A 65 -10.66 13.33 16.68
CA ASN A 65 -10.15 12.98 17.99
C ASN A 65 -10.28 11.45 18.24
N PRO A 66 -9.27 10.79 18.84
CA PRO A 66 -8.11 11.34 19.56
C PRO A 66 -6.84 11.59 18.70
N GLY A 67 -6.95 11.80 17.38
CA GLY A 67 -5.79 12.05 16.52
C GLY A 67 -4.97 10.78 16.30
N ARG A 68 -5.60 9.66 15.92
CA ARG A 68 -4.85 8.43 15.65
C ARG A 68 -3.86 8.67 14.52
N LEU A 69 -2.62 8.23 14.67
CA LEU A 69 -1.67 8.28 13.57
C LEU A 69 -2.17 7.37 12.45
N GLN A 70 -2.13 7.85 11.21
CA GLN A 70 -2.49 7.08 10.04
C GLN A 70 -1.38 7.10 9.00
N LEU A 71 -1.28 6.00 8.26
CA LEU A 71 -0.42 5.83 7.11
C LEU A 71 -1.31 5.72 5.88
N ARG A 72 -1.34 6.76 5.04
CA ARG A 72 -2.00 6.75 3.75
C ARG A 72 -1.03 6.29 2.67
N TRP A 73 -1.41 5.22 1.97
CA TRP A 73 -0.59 4.59 0.94
C TRP A 73 -1.24 4.74 -0.42
N GLU A 74 -0.46 5.24 -1.39
CA GLU A 74 -0.91 5.43 -2.75
C GLU A 74 0.15 4.93 -3.74
N PRO A 75 -0.20 4.05 -4.69
CA PRO A 75 0.74 3.62 -5.71
C PRO A 75 1.08 4.81 -6.61
N VAL A 76 2.36 4.95 -6.96
CA VAL A 76 2.86 6.05 -7.80
C VAL A 76 3.60 5.50 -9.03
N GLY A 77 3.63 6.27 -10.11
CA GLY A 77 4.31 5.92 -11.37
C GLY A 77 3.42 5.25 -12.41
N VAL A 78 3.99 4.96 -13.59
CA VAL A 78 3.28 4.52 -14.81
C VAL A 78 2.50 3.20 -14.60
N THR A 79 2.96 2.32 -13.71
CA THR A 79 2.25 1.08 -13.35
C THR A 79 0.94 1.32 -12.59
N ALA A 80 0.77 2.47 -11.92
CA ALA A 80 -0.48 2.86 -11.27
C ALA A 80 -1.60 3.14 -12.31
N VAL A 81 -1.23 3.61 -13.51
CA VAL A 81 -2.16 3.90 -14.62
C VAL A 81 -2.62 2.63 -15.34
N ILE A 82 -1.82 1.55 -15.32
CA ILE A 82 -2.16 0.27 -15.96
C ILE A 82 -3.16 -0.56 -15.13
N ARG A 83 -3.34 -0.22 -13.84
CA ARG A 83 -4.18 -0.93 -12.86
C ARG A 83 -5.64 -1.17 -13.31
N PRO A 84 -6.35 -0.25 -13.98
CA PRO A 84 -7.71 -0.52 -14.46
C PRO A 84 -7.76 -1.57 -15.59
N VAL A 85 -6.67 -1.69 -16.35
CA VAL A 85 -6.60 -2.57 -17.53
C VAL A 85 -6.31 -4.01 -17.10
N LEU A 86 -5.40 -4.23 -16.16
CA LEU A 86 -5.12 -5.59 -15.66
C LEU A 86 -6.33 -6.23 -14.95
N HIS A 87 -7.13 -5.44 -14.21
CA HIS A 87 -8.39 -5.92 -13.64
C HIS A 87 -9.41 -6.37 -14.70
N LYS A 88 -9.38 -5.79 -15.91
CA LYS A 88 -10.25 -6.21 -17.04
C LYS A 88 -9.72 -7.45 -17.76
N VAL A 89 -8.40 -7.62 -17.85
CA VAL A 89 -7.75 -8.77 -18.53
C VAL A 89 -7.80 -10.06 -17.70
N ALA A 90 -7.96 -9.95 -16.36
CA ALA A 90 -8.15 -11.11 -15.48
C ALA A 90 -9.48 -11.87 -15.70
N ARG A 91 -10.39 -11.39 -16.55
CA ARG A 91 -11.59 -12.13 -16.95
C ARG A 91 -11.25 -13.22 -17.97
N PRO A 92 -11.69 -14.49 -17.78
CA PRO A 92 -11.26 -15.63 -18.60
C PRO A 92 -11.45 -15.46 -20.11
N ARG A 93 -12.43 -14.66 -20.53
CA ARG A 93 -12.74 -14.41 -21.95
C ARG A 93 -11.73 -13.46 -22.62
N VAL A 94 -11.14 -12.53 -21.88
CA VAL A 94 -10.16 -11.56 -22.42
C VAL A 94 -8.77 -12.21 -22.58
N ARG A 95 -8.43 -13.16 -21.70
CA ARG A 95 -7.18 -13.94 -21.79
C ARG A 95 -7.04 -14.73 -23.11
N LYS A 96 -8.16 -15.24 -23.65
CA LYS A 96 -8.16 -15.96 -24.94
C LYS A 96 -7.93 -15.02 -26.13
N ALA A 97 -8.50 -13.82 -26.09
CA ALA A 97 -8.31 -12.81 -27.13
C ALA A 97 -6.84 -12.31 -27.17
N ALA A 98 -6.25 -12.05 -26.00
CA ALA A 98 -4.84 -11.64 -25.93
C ALA A 98 -3.87 -12.72 -26.46
N LYS A 99 -4.14 -14.00 -26.19
CA LYS A 99 -3.34 -15.11 -26.75
C LYS A 99 -3.47 -15.23 -28.27
N LEU A 100 -4.64 -14.94 -28.83
CA LEU A 100 -4.86 -14.94 -30.28
C LEU A 100 -4.08 -13.81 -30.96
N VAL A 101 -4.13 -12.58 -30.43
CA VAL A 101 -3.38 -11.44 -30.98
C VAL A 101 -1.86 -11.65 -30.88
N ALA A 102 -1.38 -12.22 -29.77
CA ALA A 102 0.04 -12.55 -29.62
C ALA A 102 0.53 -13.64 -30.60
N SER A 103 -0.36 -14.48 -31.13
CA SER A 103 -0.04 -15.50 -32.13
C SER A 103 0.15 -14.95 -33.53
N PHE A 104 -0.33 -13.73 -33.81
CA PHE A 104 -0.19 -13.07 -35.13
C PHE A 104 0.98 -12.09 -35.18
N LEU A 105 1.62 -11.81 -34.04
CA LEU A 105 2.75 -10.89 -33.90
C LEU A 105 4.08 -11.63 -33.73
N LYS A 106 4.13 -12.94 -34.01
CA LYS A 106 5.32 -13.77 -34.09
C LYS A 106 5.48 -14.26 -35.52
#